data_AF-A0A930HND4-F1
#
_entry.id   AF-A0A930HND4-F1
#
_cell.length_a   1.000
_cell.length_b   1.000
_cell.length_c   1.000
_cell.angle_alpha   90.00
_cell.angle_beta   90.00
_cell.angle_gamma   90.00
#
_symmetry.space_group_name_H-M   'P 1'
#
loop_
_entity.id
_entity.type
_entity.pdbx_description
1 polymer ?
#
loop_
_entity_poly.entity_id
_entity_poly.type
_entity_poly.pdbx_seq_one_letter_code
_entity_poly.pdbx_strand_id
1 'polypeptide(L)'
;MKSMLDKRRLCSMLCIALAGLLGFVSCNNNANPSSSLKDTVAASVFAPIVNDTTLNIDLSAITNLRFPKYKILKQQPIIPDSVSIALDEETVAGGNYSAILSFDTIPSSEFYKKVEQVALKDTCWKIDNYAYNYNRKDKKGGLYKLAFSKGSQQIILSHLNSDMVKNYNSKQ
;
A
#
# COMPACT_ATOMS: atom_id res chain seq x y z
N MET A 1 35.01 -1.27 -80.47
CA MET A 1 34.75 -2.60 -79.89
C MET A 1 34.97 -2.48 -78.39
N LYS A 2 33.94 -2.16 -77.59
CA LYS A 2 32.92 -3.08 -77.07
C LYS A 2 33.55 -4.32 -76.42
N SER A 3 33.29 -4.44 -75.12
CA SER A 3 33.57 -5.59 -74.25
C SER A 3 35.01 -5.78 -73.80
N MET A 4 35.39 -5.13 -72.68
CA MET A 4 36.21 -5.75 -71.62
C MET A 4 35.93 -5.12 -70.24
N LEU A 5 34.78 -4.46 -70.06
CA LEU A 5 34.27 -4.04 -68.75
C LEU A 5 33.49 -5.20 -68.09
N ASP A 6 34.02 -6.43 -68.15
CA ASP A 6 33.35 -7.58 -67.52
C ASP A 6 34.31 -8.75 -67.25
N LYS A 7 35.36 -8.48 -66.47
CA LYS A 7 36.24 -9.55 -65.95
C LYS A 7 36.77 -9.29 -64.54
N ARG A 8 36.85 -8.03 -64.12
CA ARG A 8 37.26 -7.65 -62.74
C ARG A 8 36.15 -7.77 -61.69
N ARG A 9 34.87 -7.74 -62.07
CA ARG A 9 33.75 -7.94 -61.13
C ARG A 9 33.46 -9.41 -60.80
N LEU A 10 33.83 -10.34 -61.69
CA LEU A 10 33.64 -11.78 -61.48
C LEU A 10 34.66 -12.41 -60.51
N CYS A 11 35.90 -11.91 -60.43
CA CYS A 11 36.87 -12.40 -59.44
C CYS A 11 36.61 -11.92 -58.01
N SER A 12 35.96 -10.75 -57.83
CA SER A 12 35.70 -10.22 -56.48
C SER A 12 34.50 -10.88 -55.80
N MET A 13 33.55 -11.44 -56.56
CA MET A 13 32.39 -12.17 -56.01
C MET A 13 32.73 -13.63 -55.66
N LEU A 14 33.78 -14.21 -56.25
CA LEU A 14 34.22 -15.58 -55.94
C LEU A 14 34.95 -15.66 -54.59
N CYS A 15 35.57 -14.57 -54.14
CA CYS A 15 36.24 -14.51 -52.83
C CYS A 15 35.26 -14.33 -51.66
N ILE A 16 34.05 -13.80 -51.90
CA ILE A 16 33.01 -13.66 -50.88
C ILE A 16 32.24 -14.99 -50.71
N ALA A 17 32.19 -15.83 -51.75
CA ALA A 17 31.55 -17.14 -51.68
C ALA A 17 32.38 -18.21 -50.93
N LEU A 18 33.70 -18.04 -50.78
CA LEU A 18 34.57 -18.99 -50.05
C LEU A 18 34.76 -18.67 -48.56
N ALA A 19 34.28 -17.53 -48.07
CA ALA A 19 34.36 -17.17 -46.64
C ALA A 19 33.15 -17.64 -45.81
N GLY A 20 32.20 -18.36 -46.41
CA GLY A 20 31.01 -18.91 -45.73
C GLY A 20 31.18 -20.28 -45.07
N LEU A 21 32.41 -20.80 -45.00
CA LEU A 21 32.73 -22.15 -44.48
C LEU A 21 33.58 -22.09 -43.20
N LEU A 22 33.31 -21.12 -42.33
CA LEU A 22 33.69 -21.22 -40.92
C LEU A 22 32.51 -21.84 -40.18
N GLY A 23 32.65 -23.14 -39.90
CA GLY A 23 31.64 -23.98 -39.30
C GLY A 23 31.04 -23.35 -38.05
N PHE A 24 29.73 -23.17 -38.06
CA PHE A 24 28.95 -23.33 -36.85
C PHE A 24 29.23 -24.75 -36.37
N VAL A 25 30.17 -24.91 -35.44
CA VAL A 25 30.11 -26.04 -34.51
C VAL A 25 28.83 -25.80 -33.74
N SER A 26 27.73 -26.30 -34.29
CA SER A 26 26.55 -26.61 -33.52
C SER A 26 27.03 -27.65 -32.52
N CYS A 27 27.38 -27.20 -31.31
CA CYS A 27 27.32 -28.07 -30.17
C CYS A 27 25.88 -28.57 -30.16
N ASN A 28 25.67 -29.76 -30.71
CA ASN A 28 24.49 -30.54 -30.44
C ASN A 28 24.61 -30.95 -28.98
N ASN A 29 24.40 -29.98 -28.09
CA ASN A 29 23.98 -30.26 -26.76
C ASN A 29 22.61 -30.90 -26.95
N ASN A 30 22.61 -32.23 -27.07
CA ASN A 30 21.54 -33.08 -26.54
C ASN A 30 21.47 -32.91 -25.01
N ALA A 31 21.56 -31.68 -24.52
CA ALA A 31 20.90 -31.30 -23.31
C ALA A 31 19.43 -31.44 -23.68
N ASN A 32 18.83 -32.56 -23.25
CA ASN A 32 17.39 -32.60 -23.04
C ASN A 32 16.99 -31.22 -22.51
N PRO A 33 16.00 -30.53 -23.10
CA PRO A 33 15.53 -29.27 -22.53
C PRO A 33 15.29 -29.58 -21.06
N SER A 34 16.11 -28.96 -20.21
CA SER A 34 16.10 -29.23 -18.77
C SER A 34 14.64 -29.14 -18.39
N SER A 35 14.13 -30.21 -17.78
CA SER A 35 12.73 -30.36 -17.40
C SER A 35 12.21 -28.99 -17.02
N SER A 36 11.25 -28.49 -17.79
CA SER A 36 10.57 -27.20 -17.61
C SER A 36 10.75 -26.72 -16.18
N LEU A 37 11.37 -25.55 -15.98
CA LEU A 37 11.38 -24.82 -14.71
C LEU A 37 9.93 -24.73 -14.21
N LYS A 38 9.47 -25.79 -13.55
CA LYS A 38 8.14 -25.95 -13.00
C LYS A 38 8.04 -25.30 -11.62
N ASP A 39 9.18 -24.84 -11.13
CA ASP A 39 9.34 -24.09 -9.89
C ASP A 39 9.39 -22.57 -10.09
N THR A 40 9.18 -22.08 -11.31
CA THR A 40 8.99 -20.64 -11.53
C THR A 40 7.50 -20.31 -11.51
N VAL A 41 7.08 -19.66 -10.44
CA VAL A 41 5.79 -18.96 -10.35
C VAL A 41 5.83 -17.71 -11.23
N ALA A 42 4.71 -17.40 -11.89
CA ALA A 42 4.61 -16.24 -12.77
C ALA A 42 4.84 -14.94 -11.98
N ALA A 43 5.59 -13.99 -12.55
CA ALA A 43 5.87 -12.70 -11.90
C ALA A 43 4.59 -11.93 -11.50
N SER A 44 3.48 -12.16 -12.21
CA SER A 44 2.17 -11.60 -11.89
C SER A 44 1.59 -12.10 -10.56
N VAL A 45 2.05 -13.24 -10.03
CA VAL A 45 1.67 -13.73 -8.69
C VAL A 45 2.24 -12.81 -7.59
N PHE A 46 3.33 -12.12 -7.88
CA PHE A 46 3.94 -11.11 -7.01
C PHE A 46 3.58 -9.68 -7.42
N ALA A 47 2.63 -9.51 -8.36
CA ALA A 47 2.17 -8.17 -8.69
C ALA A 47 1.54 -7.55 -7.43
N PRO A 48 1.89 -6.31 -7.07
CA PRO A 48 1.29 -5.64 -5.92
C PRO A 48 -0.24 -5.67 -6.04
N ILE A 49 -0.94 -5.96 -4.95
CA ILE A 49 -2.41 -5.91 -4.94
C ILE A 49 -2.81 -4.43 -5.00
N VAL A 50 -3.08 -3.92 -6.21
CA VAL A 50 -3.44 -2.51 -6.47
C VAL A 50 -4.91 -2.20 -6.15
N ASN A 51 -5.68 -3.18 -5.64
CA ASN A 51 -7.10 -2.97 -5.39
C ASN A 51 -7.28 -1.91 -4.31
N ASP A 52 -8.03 -0.86 -4.64
CA ASP A 52 -8.40 0.28 -3.81
C ASP A 52 -8.68 -0.15 -2.36
N THR A 53 -7.67 0.02 -1.50
CA THR A 53 -7.66 -0.42 -0.10
C THR A 53 -8.41 0.57 0.81
N THR A 54 -9.14 1.53 0.23
CA THR A 54 -9.81 2.57 0.99
C THR A 54 -10.91 1.99 1.86
N LEU A 55 -10.75 2.16 3.17
CA LEU A 55 -11.75 1.76 4.14
C LEU A 55 -12.82 2.85 4.24
N ASN A 56 -14.08 2.45 4.29
CA ASN A 56 -15.13 3.38 4.71
C ASN A 56 -15.05 3.54 6.23
N ILE A 57 -14.91 4.79 6.69
CA ILE A 57 -14.71 5.11 8.11
C ILE A 57 -15.99 5.78 8.64
N ASP A 58 -16.72 5.09 9.50
CA ASP A 58 -17.87 5.63 10.24
C ASP A 58 -17.46 5.99 11.68
N LEU A 59 -17.23 7.28 11.92
CA LEU A 59 -16.88 7.81 13.24
C LEU A 59 -18.01 7.61 14.26
N SER A 60 -19.26 7.56 13.81
CA SER A 60 -20.41 7.34 14.70
C SER A 60 -20.45 5.90 15.21
N ALA A 61 -20.13 4.94 14.35
CA ALA A 61 -20.00 3.53 14.74
C ALA A 61 -18.84 3.30 15.72
N ILE A 62 -17.72 4.03 15.56
CA ILE A 62 -16.53 3.93 16.42
C ILE A 62 -16.80 4.55 17.80
N THR A 63 -17.39 5.74 17.83
CA THR A 63 -17.49 6.57 19.04
C THR A 63 -18.86 6.55 19.73
N ASN A 64 -19.87 5.95 19.10
CA ASN A 64 -21.28 6.06 19.48
C ASN A 64 -21.81 7.51 19.52
N LEU A 65 -21.14 8.44 18.83
CA LEU A 65 -21.51 9.86 18.78
C LEU A 65 -21.70 10.28 17.32
N ARG A 66 -22.79 11.00 17.00
CA ARG A 66 -23.01 11.49 15.64
C ARG A 66 -22.11 12.68 15.33
N PHE A 67 -21.22 12.52 14.35
CA PHE A 67 -20.31 13.58 13.87
C PHE A 67 -21.00 14.46 12.81
N PRO A 68 -20.60 15.75 12.69
CA PRO A 68 -20.83 16.55 11.49
C PRO A 68 -20.27 15.85 10.25
N LYS A 69 -20.68 16.30 9.07
CA LYS A 69 -20.20 15.71 7.82
C LYS A 69 -18.68 15.89 7.68
N TYR A 70 -18.03 14.84 7.21
CA TYR A 70 -16.58 14.79 6.98
C TYR A 70 -16.27 13.95 5.73
N LYS A 71 -15.03 14.08 5.26
CA LYS A 71 -14.45 13.29 4.17
C LYS A 71 -13.11 12.71 4.59
N ILE A 72 -12.74 11.58 4.01
CA ILE A 72 -11.43 10.97 4.18
C ILE A 72 -10.47 11.65 3.19
N LEU A 73 -9.37 12.22 3.70
CA LEU A 73 -8.34 12.87 2.87
C LEU A 73 -7.21 11.91 2.50
N LYS A 74 -6.81 11.06 3.46
CA LYS A 74 -5.72 10.09 3.28
C LYS A 74 -5.95 8.88 4.17
N GLN A 75 -5.58 7.70 3.68
CA GLN A 75 -5.46 6.47 4.45
C GLN A 75 -4.10 5.83 4.13
N GLN A 76 -3.48 5.21 5.12
CA GLN A 76 -2.22 4.49 4.93
C GLN A 76 -2.14 3.32 5.91
N PRO A 77 -1.61 2.15 5.49
CA PRO A 77 -1.38 1.04 6.40
C PRO A 77 -0.37 1.45 7.49
N ILE A 78 -0.50 0.86 8.68
CA ILE A 78 0.52 0.98 9.74
C ILE A 78 1.36 -0.29 9.71
N ILE A 79 2.62 -0.14 9.33
CA ILE A 79 3.60 -1.22 9.35
C ILE A 79 4.46 -1.04 10.61
N PRO A 80 4.43 -1.98 11.56
CA PRO A 80 5.28 -1.93 12.74
C PRO A 80 6.73 -2.30 12.41
N ASP A 81 7.68 -1.62 13.05
CA ASP A 81 9.11 -1.92 12.90
C ASP A 81 9.51 -3.36 13.28
N SER A 82 8.67 -4.06 14.05
CA SER A 82 8.95 -5.41 14.57
C SER A 82 8.47 -6.54 13.67
N VAL A 83 7.75 -6.25 12.59
CA VAL A 83 7.20 -7.27 11.69
C VAL A 83 7.85 -7.11 10.33
N SER A 84 8.53 -8.16 9.87
CA SER A 84 9.15 -8.23 8.56
C SER A 84 8.09 -8.50 7.49
N ILE A 85 7.18 -7.54 7.30
CA ILE A 85 6.20 -7.52 6.21
C ILE A 85 6.69 -6.52 5.18
N ALA A 86 6.67 -6.91 3.91
CA ALA A 86 7.00 -6.00 2.83
C ALA A 86 5.89 -4.94 2.67
N LEU A 87 6.26 -3.71 2.27
CA LEU A 87 5.31 -2.58 2.16
C LEU A 87 4.11 -2.86 1.23
N ASP A 88 4.27 -3.78 0.29
CA ASP A 88 3.28 -4.24 -0.68
C ASP A 88 2.39 -5.39 -0.17
N GLU A 89 2.67 -5.94 1.01
CA GLU A 89 1.91 -7.03 1.65
C GLU A 89 0.91 -6.54 2.71
N GLU A 90 1.05 -5.31 3.23
CA GLU A 90 0.10 -4.72 4.18
C GLU A 90 -0.85 -3.74 3.49
N THR A 91 -2.13 -3.81 3.86
CA THR A 91 -3.17 -2.96 3.28
C THR A 91 -4.00 -2.31 4.38
N VAL A 92 -4.59 -1.15 4.10
CA VAL A 92 -5.52 -0.49 5.04
C VAL A 92 -6.70 -1.42 5.41
N ALA A 93 -7.16 -2.25 4.47
CA ALA A 93 -8.19 -3.27 4.68
C ALA A 93 -7.75 -4.38 5.66
N GLY A 94 -6.44 -4.58 5.84
CA GLY A 94 -5.87 -5.47 6.86
C GLY A 94 -6.20 -5.04 8.29
N GLY A 95 -6.64 -3.80 8.49
CA GLY A 95 -7.15 -3.30 9.76
C GLY A 95 -6.12 -2.53 10.59
N ASN A 96 -4.83 -2.61 10.26
CA ASN A 96 -3.80 -1.75 10.85
C ASN A 96 -3.63 -0.50 9.97
N TYR A 97 -4.20 0.63 10.36
CA TYR A 97 -4.18 1.82 9.51
C TYR A 97 -4.21 3.13 10.28
N SER A 98 -3.75 4.19 9.62
CA SER A 98 -3.97 5.57 10.01
C SER A 98 -4.70 6.31 8.89
N ALA A 99 -5.57 7.24 9.28
CA ALA A 99 -6.36 8.04 8.38
C ALA A 99 -6.39 9.50 8.82
N ILE A 100 -6.32 10.39 7.83
CA ILE A 100 -6.58 11.81 8.01
C ILE A 100 -7.94 12.09 7.39
N LEU A 101 -8.87 12.59 8.20
CA LEU A 101 -10.18 13.02 7.76
C LEU A 101 -10.31 14.53 7.97
N SER A 102 -11.27 15.14 7.29
CA SER A 102 -11.60 16.55 7.44
C SER A 102 -13.10 16.70 7.54
N PHE A 103 -13.56 17.40 8.58
CA PHE A 103 -14.90 17.97 8.58
C PHE A 103 -15.09 18.86 7.33
N ASP A 104 -16.31 18.88 6.80
CA ASP A 104 -16.65 19.74 5.66
C ASP A 104 -16.59 21.24 6.07
N THR A 105 -16.91 21.52 7.33
CA THR A 105 -16.82 22.85 7.96
C THR A 105 -16.30 22.72 9.38
N ILE A 106 -15.81 23.81 9.98
CA ILE A 106 -15.47 23.81 11.41
C ILE A 106 -16.74 23.41 12.20
N PRO A 107 -16.68 22.40 13.09
CA PRO A 107 -17.83 21.98 13.88
C PRO A 107 -18.41 23.12 14.74
N SER A 108 -19.72 23.05 14.98
CA SER A 108 -20.42 24.06 15.77
C SER A 108 -20.16 23.93 17.27
N SER A 109 -20.49 24.98 18.03
CA SER A 109 -20.33 25.00 19.49
C SER A 109 -21.12 23.87 20.18
N GLU A 110 -22.28 23.53 19.62
CA GLU A 110 -23.20 22.51 20.13
C GLU A 110 -22.60 21.10 19.99
N PHE A 111 -21.85 20.84 18.91
CA PHE A 111 -21.16 19.58 18.74
C PHE A 111 -20.11 19.37 19.83
N TYR A 112 -19.27 20.38 20.09
CA TYR A 112 -18.24 20.29 21.14
C TYR A 112 -18.86 20.09 22.53
N LYS A 113 -19.92 20.85 22.86
CA LYS A 113 -20.68 20.65 24.11
C LYS A 113 -21.22 19.23 24.21
N LYS A 114 -21.73 18.65 23.11
CA LYS A 114 -22.22 17.27 23.11
C LYS A 114 -21.11 16.26 23.39
N VAL A 115 -19.92 16.43 22.80
CA VAL A 115 -18.76 15.58 23.09
C VAL A 115 -18.36 15.69 24.56
N GLU A 116 -18.32 16.90 25.11
CA GLU A 116 -18.03 17.16 26.53
C GLU A 116 -19.05 16.46 27.45
N GLN A 117 -20.34 16.55 27.15
CA GLN A 117 -21.38 15.87 27.93
C GLN A 117 -21.28 14.33 27.87
N VAL A 118 -20.88 13.78 26.72
CA VAL A 118 -20.66 12.33 26.59
C VAL A 118 -19.41 11.90 27.35
N ALA A 119 -18.33 12.70 27.31
CA ALA A 119 -17.08 12.42 28.01
C ALA A 119 -17.23 12.39 29.54
N LEU A 120 -18.25 13.03 30.11
CA LEU A 120 -18.58 12.90 31.54
C LEU A 120 -18.99 11.47 31.94
N LYS A 121 -19.40 10.64 30.98
CA LYS A 121 -19.90 9.27 31.20
C LYS A 121 -19.03 8.19 30.54
N ASP A 122 -18.43 8.51 29.40
CA ASP A 122 -17.58 7.60 28.63
C ASP A 122 -16.10 7.94 28.82
N THR A 123 -15.41 7.10 29.61
CA THR A 123 -13.99 7.25 29.96
C THR A 123 -13.04 7.02 28.79
N CYS A 124 -13.54 6.56 27.64
CA CYS A 124 -12.75 6.49 26.41
C CYS A 124 -12.40 7.89 25.89
N TRP A 125 -13.21 8.91 26.23
CA TRP A 125 -12.92 10.30 25.91
C TRP A 125 -11.98 10.94 26.92
N LYS A 126 -10.98 11.66 26.41
CA LYS A 126 -10.09 12.53 27.16
C LYS A 126 -10.06 13.90 26.50
N ILE A 127 -10.53 14.91 27.23
CA ILE A 127 -10.61 16.29 26.74
C ILE A 127 -9.63 17.13 27.53
N ASP A 128 -8.74 17.83 26.83
CA ASP A 128 -7.79 18.78 27.41
C ASP A 128 -7.88 20.10 26.64
N ASN A 129 -8.48 21.11 27.28
CA ASN A 129 -8.73 22.43 26.72
C ASN A 129 -9.47 22.39 25.37
N TYR A 130 -8.72 22.41 24.28
CA TYR A 130 -9.21 22.41 22.91
C TYR A 130 -8.96 21.08 22.18
N ALA A 131 -8.35 20.10 22.82
CA ALA A 131 -8.03 18.79 22.24
C ALA A 131 -9.02 17.73 22.71
N TYR A 132 -9.63 17.03 21.76
CA TYR A 132 -10.58 15.94 22.01
C TYR A 132 -9.95 14.65 21.53
N ASN A 133 -9.69 13.74 22.46
CA ASN A 133 -9.09 12.44 22.19
C ASN A 133 -10.05 11.33 22.58
N TYR A 134 -10.10 10.28 21.77
CA TYR A 134 -10.91 9.09 22.01
C TYR A 134 -10.06 7.84 21.83
N ASN A 135 -9.98 7.01 22.87
CA ASN A 135 -9.24 5.75 22.83
C ASN A 135 -10.17 4.62 23.27
N ARG A 136 -10.49 3.69 22.37
CA ARG A 136 -11.42 2.59 22.65
C ARG A 136 -10.92 1.27 22.10
N LYS A 137 -10.99 0.22 22.92
CA LYS A 137 -10.82 -1.15 22.45
C LYS A 137 -12.08 -1.62 21.73
N ASP A 138 -11.91 -2.23 20.56
CA ASP A 138 -13.01 -2.84 19.83
C ASP A 138 -13.36 -4.24 20.40
N LYS A 139 -14.38 -4.89 19.83
CA LYS A 139 -14.84 -6.21 20.29
C LYS A 139 -13.83 -7.33 20.03
N LYS A 140 -12.92 -7.14 19.08
CA LYS A 140 -11.87 -8.11 18.70
C LYS A 140 -10.55 -7.85 19.45
N GLY A 141 -10.53 -6.85 20.35
CA GLY A 141 -9.37 -6.46 21.13
C GLY A 141 -8.41 -5.51 20.42
N GLY A 142 -8.77 -5.03 19.22
CA GLY A 142 -8.08 -3.94 18.53
C GLY A 142 -8.29 -2.60 19.24
N LEU A 143 -7.55 -1.57 18.84
CA LEU A 143 -7.55 -0.26 19.48
C LEU A 143 -7.78 0.83 18.44
N TYR A 144 -8.88 1.56 18.60
CA TYR A 144 -9.10 2.83 17.94
C TYR A 144 -8.50 3.96 18.76
N LYS A 145 -7.81 4.88 18.08
CA LYS A 145 -7.43 6.20 18.59
C LYS A 145 -7.90 7.28 17.64
N LEU A 146 -8.66 8.25 18.14
CA LEU A 146 -9.16 9.37 17.37
C LEU A 146 -8.83 10.68 18.08
N ALA A 147 -8.39 11.68 17.33
CA ALA A 147 -8.05 13.00 17.84
C ALA A 147 -8.54 14.11 16.90
N PHE A 148 -9.07 15.18 17.47
CA PHE A 148 -9.38 16.42 16.76
C PHE A 148 -9.35 17.61 17.73
N SER A 149 -9.35 18.83 17.20
CA SER A 149 -9.26 20.05 18.00
C SER A 149 -10.40 21.01 17.74
N LYS A 150 -10.77 21.79 18.75
CA LYS A 150 -11.73 22.89 18.64
C LYS A 150 -11.23 23.90 17.61
N GLY A 151 -12.11 24.32 16.69
CA GLY A 151 -11.75 25.28 15.66
C GLY A 151 -10.96 24.70 14.48
N SER A 152 -10.63 23.41 14.50
CA SER A 152 -9.99 22.71 13.39
C SER A 152 -11.00 21.86 12.62
N GLN A 153 -10.77 21.70 11.32
CA GLN A 153 -11.49 20.73 10.49
C GLN A 153 -10.83 19.35 10.51
N GLN A 154 -9.57 19.23 10.91
CA GLN A 154 -8.83 17.97 10.82
C GLN A 154 -9.21 16.99 11.92
N ILE A 155 -9.31 15.71 11.53
CA ILE A 155 -9.48 14.57 12.41
C ILE A 155 -8.38 13.56 12.07
N ILE A 156 -7.70 13.07 13.10
CA ILE A 156 -6.71 12.00 12.98
C ILE A 156 -7.33 10.74 13.58
N LEU A 157 -7.31 9.64 12.82
CA LEU A 157 -7.79 8.33 13.27
C LEU A 157 -6.69 7.30 13.05
N SER A 158 -6.57 6.35 13.96
CA SER A 158 -5.82 5.11 13.74
C SER A 158 -6.56 3.92 14.33
N HIS A 159 -6.38 2.76 13.72
CA HIS A 159 -6.77 1.48 14.26
C HIS A 159 -5.59 0.51 14.23
N LEU A 160 -5.45 -0.27 15.29
CA LEU A 160 -4.53 -1.40 15.38
C LEU A 160 -5.32 -2.65 15.75
N ASN A 161 -5.05 -3.77 15.08
CA ASN A 161 -5.58 -5.08 15.45
C ASN A 161 -4.99 -5.56 16.79
N SER A 162 -5.63 -6.54 17.42
CA SER A 162 -5.33 -6.95 18.79
C SER A 162 -3.92 -7.54 19.00
N ASP A 163 -3.39 -8.20 17.97
CA ASP A 163 -2.01 -8.67 17.85
C ASP A 163 -1.00 -7.50 17.88
N MET A 164 -1.36 -6.39 17.25
CA MET A 164 -0.53 -5.20 17.14
C MET A 164 -0.55 -4.30 18.38
N VAL A 165 -1.64 -4.30 19.14
CA VAL A 165 -1.80 -3.47 20.35
C VAL A 165 -0.78 -3.83 21.45
N LYS A 166 -0.45 -5.11 21.61
CA LYS A 166 0.47 -5.57 22.67
C LYS A 166 1.89 -5.10 22.44
N ASN A 167 2.34 -5.11 21.18
CA ASN A 167 3.69 -4.73 20.78
C ASN A 167 3.90 -3.21 20.77
N TYR A 168 2.81 -2.44 20.64
CA TYR A 168 2.86 -0.97 20.63
C TYR A 168 3.02 -0.38 22.04
N ASN A 169 2.39 -0.99 23.06
CA ASN A 169 2.43 -0.49 24.44
C ASN A 169 3.70 -0.92 25.22
N SER A 170 4.48 -1.88 24.72
CA SER A 170 5.75 -2.29 25.34
C SER A 170 6.94 -1.37 24.99
N LYS A 171 6.71 -0.35 24.15
CA LYS A 171 7.73 0.60 23.68
C LYS A 171 7.45 2.07 24.06
N GLN A 172 6.41 2.34 24.85
CA GLN A 172 6.15 3.67 25.44
C GLN A 172 6.57 3.65 26.91
#